data_AF-A0A7T3BNF4-F1
#
_entry.id   AF-A0A7T3BNF4-F1
#
_cell.length_a   1.000
_cell.length_b   1.000
_cell.length_c   1.000
_cell.angle_alpha   90.00
_cell.angle_beta   90.00
_cell.angle_gamma   90.00
#
_symmetry.space_group_name_H-M   'P 1'
#
loop_
_entity.id
_entity.type
_entity.pdbx_description
1 polymer ?
#
loop_
_entity_poly.entity_id
_entity_poly.type
_entity_poly.pdbx_seq_one_letter_code
_entity_poly.pdbx_strand_id
1 'polypeptide(L)'
;MGMRTIKYTAMALLLMFTVAGCQLAGWYECSSLFGWCKPRKPAAIDFWDIVGESPPSLEDYEIPLSDGNRSVRANEYESARQSYFYRKIRKFKACGLDWRTRDKQPLIETFRQEGFNCLEKQGLKRNSLSERVRW
;
A
#
# COMPACT_ATOMS: atom_id res chain seq x y z
N MET A 1 -16.79 -10.46 44.51
CA MET A 1 -16.86 -9.99 43.11
C MET A 1 -15.60 -9.21 42.80
N GLY A 2 -14.68 -9.67 41.95
CA GLY A 2 -13.46 -8.87 41.66
C GLY A 2 -12.55 -9.45 40.58
N MET A 3 -12.35 -10.77 40.54
CA MET A 3 -11.45 -11.41 39.57
C MET A 3 -12.06 -11.65 38.17
N ARG A 4 -13.39 -11.87 38.07
CA ARG A 4 -14.03 -12.12 36.77
C ARG A 4 -14.10 -10.84 35.93
N THR A 5 -14.44 -9.71 36.55
CA THR A 5 -14.60 -8.41 35.88
C THR A 5 -13.29 -7.90 35.25
N ILE A 6 -12.15 -8.13 35.91
CA ILE A 6 -10.81 -7.73 35.44
C ILE A 6 -10.40 -8.51 34.18
N LYS A 7 -10.75 -9.79 34.08
CA LYS A 7 -10.42 -10.61 32.88
C LYS A 7 -11.18 -10.13 31.65
N TYR A 8 -12.45 -9.75 31.82
CA TYR A 8 -13.27 -9.23 30.71
C TYR A 8 -12.82 -7.84 30.26
N THR A 9 -12.41 -6.96 31.18
CA THR A 9 -11.89 -5.63 30.80
C THR A 9 -10.53 -5.73 30.10
N ALA A 10 -9.64 -6.63 30.53
CA ALA A 10 -8.36 -6.87 29.87
C ALA A 10 -8.52 -7.46 28.46
N MET A 11 -9.44 -8.42 28.28
CA MET A 11 -9.76 -8.95 26.94
C MET A 11 -10.39 -7.89 26.03
N ALA A 12 -11.29 -7.05 26.55
CA ALA A 12 -11.90 -5.97 25.78
C ALA A 12 -10.88 -4.92 25.35
N LEU A 13 -9.92 -4.57 26.21
CA LEU A 13 -8.81 -3.68 25.88
C LEU A 13 -7.90 -4.28 24.80
N LEU A 14 -7.53 -5.56 24.91
CA LEU A 14 -6.73 -6.25 23.88
C LEU A 14 -7.43 -6.29 22.52
N LEU A 15 -8.74 -6.54 22.49
CA LEU A 15 -9.56 -6.51 21.27
C LEU A 15 -9.64 -5.10 20.65
N MET A 16 -9.73 -4.06 21.47
CA MET A 16 -9.72 -2.68 20.98
C MET A 16 -8.35 -2.29 20.38
N PHE A 17 -7.25 -2.78 20.97
CA PHE A 17 -5.90 -2.56 20.43
C PHE A 17 -5.64 -3.31 19.11
N THR A 18 -6.17 -4.53 18.93
CA THR A 18 -6.03 -5.24 17.65
C THR A 18 -6.84 -4.59 16.53
N VAL A 19 -8.04 -4.08 16.84
CA VAL A 19 -8.86 -3.33 15.87
C VAL A 19 -8.22 -1.98 15.50
N ALA A 20 -7.65 -1.26 16.47
CA ALA A 20 -6.93 -0.01 16.22
C ALA A 20 -5.61 -0.23 15.46
N GLY A 21 -4.90 -1.33 15.71
CA GLY A 21 -3.69 -1.70 14.98
C GLY A 21 -3.92 -1.93 13.48
N CYS A 22 -5.07 -2.49 13.11
CA CYS A 22 -5.48 -2.65 11.71
C CYS A 22 -5.76 -1.32 11.00
N GLN A 23 -6.28 -0.32 11.73
CA GLN A 23 -6.53 1.02 11.19
C GLN A 23 -5.23 1.80 10.91
N LEU A 24 -4.25 1.70 11.82
CA LEU A 24 -2.99 2.44 11.72
C LEU A 24 -2.06 1.93 10.61
N ALA A 25 -2.15 0.65 10.24
CA ALA A 25 -1.34 0.10 9.16
C ALA A 25 -1.77 0.63 7.76
N GLY A 26 -2.97 1.20 7.62
CA GLY A 26 -3.44 1.79 6.35
C GLY A 26 -3.83 0.78 5.26
N TRP A 27 -3.86 -0.53 5.59
CA TRP A 27 -4.21 -1.61 4.66
C TRP A 27 -5.74 -1.69 4.41
N TYR A 28 -6.54 -1.10 5.30
CA TYR A 28 -7.99 -1.21 5.26
C TYR A 28 -8.67 0.14 5.55
N GLU A 29 -9.61 0.53 4.69
CA GLU A 29 -10.60 1.56 5.03
C GLU A 29 -11.70 0.87 5.87
N CYS A 30 -11.54 0.88 7.19
CA CYS A 30 -12.58 0.37 8.10
C CYS A 30 -13.65 1.47 8.28
N SER A 31 -14.55 1.59 7.30
CA SER A 31 -15.61 2.62 7.26
C SER A 31 -16.84 2.30 8.12
N SER A 32 -16.79 1.29 9.00
CA SER A 32 -17.85 1.06 9.98
C SER A 32 -17.35 0.46 11.30
N LEU A 33 -18.02 0.81 12.39
CA LEU A 33 -17.88 0.25 13.74
C LEU A 33 -18.22 -1.26 13.82
N PHE A 34 -18.67 -1.87 12.72
CA PHE A 34 -19.05 -3.26 12.61
C PHE A 34 -18.02 -4.04 11.77
N GLY A 35 -16.76 -4.10 12.21
CA GLY A 35 -15.81 -5.21 11.94
C GLY A 35 -15.44 -5.60 10.50
N TRP A 36 -16.04 -5.06 9.43
CA TRP A 36 -15.74 -5.44 8.05
C TRP A 36 -14.77 -4.43 7.45
N CYS A 37 -13.49 -4.64 7.70
CA CYS A 37 -12.42 -3.93 7.02
C CYS A 37 -12.34 -4.45 5.57
N LYS A 38 -12.79 -3.64 4.61
CA LYS A 38 -12.68 -3.99 3.18
C LYS A 38 -11.25 -3.72 2.72
N PRO A 39 -10.60 -4.66 1.98
CA PRO A 39 -9.28 -4.42 1.44
C PRO A 39 -9.34 -3.20 0.51
N ARG A 40 -8.47 -2.21 0.76
CA ARG A 40 -8.41 -1.02 -0.07
C ARG A 40 -7.97 -1.44 -1.47
N LYS A 41 -8.75 -1.06 -2.48
CA LYS A 41 -8.37 -1.28 -3.89
C LYS A 41 -7.00 -0.62 -4.12
N PRO A 42 -6.01 -1.33 -4.72
CA PRO A 42 -4.77 -0.68 -5.11
C PRO A 42 -5.08 0.48 -6.06
N ALA A 43 -4.38 1.59 -5.88
CA ALA A 43 -4.51 2.74 -6.75
C ALA A 43 -3.89 2.42 -8.11
N ALA A 44 -4.29 3.12 -9.16
CA ALA A 44 -3.76 2.88 -10.50
C ALA A 44 -2.23 2.96 -10.55
N ILE A 45 -1.63 3.85 -9.77
CA ILE A 45 -0.17 3.99 -9.65
C ILE A 45 0.57 2.74 -9.17
N ASP A 46 -0.08 1.85 -8.42
CA ASP A 46 0.53 0.65 -7.84
C ASP A 46 0.78 -0.45 -8.88
N PHE A 47 0.15 -0.33 -10.04
CA PHE A 47 0.28 -1.23 -11.17
C PHE A 47 1.50 -0.92 -12.05
N TRP A 48 2.28 0.09 -11.70
CA TRP A 48 3.39 0.59 -12.52
C TRP A 48 4.68 0.70 -11.74
N ASP A 49 5.76 0.30 -12.40
CA ASP A 49 7.14 0.47 -11.96
C ASP A 49 7.90 1.39 -12.90
N ILE A 50 8.96 2.02 -12.40
CA ILE A 50 9.85 2.85 -13.22
C ILE A 50 10.81 1.92 -13.96
N VAL A 51 10.94 2.09 -15.28
CA VAL A 51 11.88 1.32 -16.10
C VAL A 51 13.31 1.61 -15.65
N GLY A 52 14.10 0.57 -15.40
CA GLY A 52 15.50 0.68 -14.98
C GLY A 52 15.69 0.96 -13.49
N GLU A 53 14.62 1.11 -12.70
CA GLU A 53 14.69 1.27 -11.24
C GLU A 53 13.95 0.10 -10.56
N SER A 54 14.54 -0.44 -9.49
CA SER A 54 13.85 -1.37 -8.60
C SER A 54 13.02 -0.61 -7.57
N PRO A 55 11.76 -1.01 -7.31
CA PRO A 55 11.03 -0.51 -6.14
C PRO A 55 11.83 -0.79 -4.87
N PRO A 56 11.85 0.13 -3.89
CA PRO A 56 12.48 -0.12 -2.59
C PRO A 56 11.87 -1.37 -1.94
N SER A 57 12.70 -2.36 -1.65
CA SER A 57 12.32 -3.58 -0.93
C SER A 57 12.63 -3.43 0.56
N LEU A 58 12.05 -4.26 1.44
CA LEU A 58 12.40 -4.23 2.87
C LEU A 58 13.79 -4.84 3.11
N GLU A 59 14.10 -5.86 2.33
CA GLU A 59 15.32 -6.66 2.35
C GLU A 59 16.57 -5.78 2.15
N ASP A 60 16.49 -4.78 1.27
CA ASP A 60 17.58 -3.82 1.03
C ASP A 60 17.93 -2.95 2.26
N TYR A 61 17.01 -2.85 3.23
CA TYR A 61 17.15 -2.00 4.42
C TYR A 61 17.26 -2.84 5.70
N GLU A 62 17.39 -4.16 5.59
CA GLU A 62 17.62 -5.03 6.75
C GLU A 62 19.00 -4.76 7.39
N ILE A 63 19.03 -4.80 8.72
CA ILE A 63 20.24 -4.74 9.54
C ILE A 63 20.31 -6.01 10.38
N PRO A 64 21.44 -6.74 10.39
CA PRO A 64 21.62 -7.86 11.29
C PRO A 64 21.70 -7.39 12.75
N LEU A 65 21.04 -8.10 13.65
CA LEU A 65 21.12 -7.89 15.09
C LEU A 65 22.03 -8.94 15.75
N SER A 66 22.59 -8.61 16.91
CA SER A 66 23.55 -9.45 17.63
C SER A 66 22.97 -10.78 18.11
N ASP A 67 21.65 -10.89 18.23
CA ASP A 67 20.90 -12.09 18.62
C ASP A 67 20.57 -13.02 17.44
N GLY A 68 21.05 -12.69 16.23
CA GLY A 68 20.74 -13.42 15.00
C GLY A 68 19.42 -13.02 14.34
N ASN A 69 18.66 -12.09 14.95
CA ASN A 69 17.47 -11.51 14.31
C ASN A 69 17.85 -10.41 13.31
N ARG A 70 16.84 -9.86 12.64
CA ARG A 70 17.00 -8.73 11.72
C ARG A 70 16.08 -7.58 12.13
N SER A 71 16.59 -6.36 12.02
CA SER A 71 15.80 -5.13 12.08
C SER A 71 15.75 -4.49 10.70
N VAL A 72 14.91 -3.48 10.51
CA VAL A 72 14.85 -2.71 9.25
C VAL A 72 15.13 -1.25 9.56
N ARG A 73 15.91 -0.57 8.72
CA ARG A 73 16.05 0.90 8.72
C ARG A 73 14.75 1.55 8.26
N ALA A 74 13.74 1.53 9.12
CA ALA A 74 12.37 1.92 8.79
C ALA A 74 12.30 3.33 8.20
N ASN A 75 13.02 4.29 8.77
CA ASN A 75 13.02 5.67 8.27
C ASN A 75 13.63 5.79 6.86
N GLU A 76 14.71 5.06 6.58
CA GLU A 76 15.36 5.08 5.26
C GLU A 76 14.49 4.38 4.22
N TYR A 77 13.93 3.21 4.58
CA TYR A 77 12.99 2.49 3.75
C TYR A 77 11.77 3.35 3.40
N GLU A 78 11.16 3.99 4.40
CA GLU A 78 10.00 4.87 4.21
C GLU A 78 10.34 6.08 3.33
N SER A 79 11.50 6.70 3.55
CA SER A 79 11.97 7.82 2.70
C SER A 79 12.16 7.38 1.25
N ALA A 80 12.81 6.23 1.03
CA ALA A 80 13.03 5.69 -0.31
C ALA A 80 11.69 5.33 -1.00
N ARG A 81 10.77 4.70 -0.26
CA ARG A 81 9.43 4.34 -0.74
C ARG A 81 8.63 5.59 -1.15
N GLN A 82 8.63 6.62 -0.32
CA GLN A 82 7.95 7.88 -0.64
C GLN A 82 8.59 8.57 -1.84
N SER A 83 9.92 8.65 -1.90
CA SER A 83 10.64 9.26 -3.02
C SER A 83 10.30 8.55 -4.33
N TYR A 84 10.35 7.21 -4.36
CA TYR A 84 9.96 6.41 -5.52
C TYR A 84 8.49 6.66 -5.92
N PHE A 85 7.58 6.70 -4.95
CA PHE A 85 6.17 6.99 -5.17
C PHE A 85 5.94 8.37 -5.80
N TYR A 86 6.60 9.42 -5.31
CA TYR A 86 6.50 10.76 -5.89
C TYR A 86 7.07 10.84 -7.31
N ARG A 87 8.12 10.08 -7.62
CA ARG A 87 8.62 9.97 -9.00
C ARG A 87 7.57 9.37 -9.94
N LYS A 88 6.86 8.33 -9.50
CA LYS A 88 5.72 7.77 -10.26
C LYS A 88 4.61 8.81 -10.46
N ILE A 89 4.23 9.55 -9.41
CA ILE A 89 3.21 10.61 -9.51
C ILE A 89 3.58 11.63 -10.59
N ARG A 90 4.84 12.08 -10.65
CA ARG A 90 5.28 13.05 -11.65
C ARG A 90 5.08 12.52 -13.09
N LYS A 91 5.34 11.24 -13.33
CA LYS A 91 5.13 10.58 -14.63
C LYS A 91 3.65 10.50 -15.01
N PHE A 92 2.78 10.17 -14.06
CA PHE A 92 1.32 10.21 -14.27
C PHE A 92 0.80 11.62 -14.57
N LYS A 93 1.25 12.61 -13.80
CA LYS A 93 0.89 14.02 -14.01
C LYS A 93 1.34 14.54 -15.38
N ALA A 94 2.49 14.08 -15.89
CA ALA A 94 2.97 14.43 -17.23
C ALA A 94 2.03 13.93 -18.34
N CYS A 95 1.25 12.87 -18.09
CA CYS A 95 0.24 12.35 -19.01
C CYS A 95 -1.18 12.90 -18.74
N GLY A 96 -1.35 13.78 -17.75
CA GLY A 96 -2.67 14.26 -17.34
C GLY A 96 -3.59 13.18 -16.76
N LEU A 97 -3.02 12.04 -16.34
CA LEU A 97 -3.77 10.89 -15.82
C LEU A 97 -3.87 10.96 -14.29
N ASP A 98 -5.05 10.61 -13.77
CA ASP A 98 -5.22 10.47 -12.32
C ASP A 98 -4.63 9.14 -11.83
N TRP A 99 -3.56 9.26 -11.05
CA TRP A 99 -2.84 8.14 -10.47
C TRP A 99 -3.59 7.45 -9.32
N ARG A 100 -4.59 8.13 -8.72
CA ARG A 100 -5.41 7.60 -7.62
C ARG A 100 -6.51 6.69 -8.14
N THR A 101 -7.06 7.05 -9.29
CA THR A 101 -8.28 6.44 -9.79
C THR A 101 -7.98 5.08 -10.39
N ARG A 102 -8.34 4.04 -9.63
CA ARG A 102 -8.74 2.75 -10.20
C ARG A 102 -10.25 2.74 -10.21
N ASP A 103 -10.84 3.15 -11.32
CA ASP A 103 -12.28 2.96 -11.52
C ASP A 103 -12.61 1.48 -11.31
N LYS A 104 -13.90 1.13 -11.13
CA LYS A 104 -14.29 -0.30 -11.08
C LYS A 104 -14.04 -1.04 -12.41
N GLN A 105 -13.44 -0.37 -13.38
CA GLN A 105 -13.07 -0.82 -14.71
C GLN A 105 -11.58 -1.22 -14.76
N PRO A 106 -11.19 -2.11 -15.70
CA PRO A 106 -9.80 -2.36 -16.05
C PRO A 106 -9.03 -1.08 -16.36
N LEU A 107 -7.73 -1.05 -16.07
CA LEU A 107 -6.87 0.12 -16.30
C LEU A 107 -6.88 0.58 -17.75
N ILE A 108 -6.93 -0.37 -18.69
CA ILE A 108 -6.99 -0.06 -20.12
C ILE A 108 -8.28 0.66 -20.51
N GLU A 109 -9.40 0.40 -19.81
CA GLU A 109 -10.65 1.13 -20.03
C GLU A 109 -10.58 2.54 -19.40
N THR A 110 -9.96 2.67 -18.22
CA THR A 110 -9.77 3.96 -17.54
C THR A 110 -8.86 4.91 -18.31
N PHE A 111 -7.70 4.45 -18.77
CA PHE A 111 -6.68 5.31 -19.37
C PHE A 111 -6.63 5.26 -20.90
N ARG A 112 -7.33 4.29 -21.52
CA ARG A 112 -7.23 3.98 -22.95
C ARG A 112 -5.81 3.60 -23.36
N GLN A 113 -5.65 3.17 -24.61
CA GLN A 113 -4.33 2.84 -25.16
C GLN A 113 -3.40 4.06 -25.21
N GLU A 114 -3.95 5.25 -25.49
CA GLU A 114 -3.18 6.50 -25.51
C GLU A 114 -2.54 6.82 -24.15
N GLY A 115 -3.28 6.62 -23.05
CA GLY A 115 -2.74 6.81 -21.70
C GLY A 115 -1.63 5.81 -21.38
N PHE A 116 -1.81 4.54 -21.75
CA PHE A 116 -0.77 3.51 -21.58
C PHE A 116 0.50 3.87 -22.35
N ASN A 117 0.37 4.23 -23.63
CA ASN A 117 1.50 4.64 -24.46
C ASN A 117 2.22 5.87 -23.87
N CYS A 118 1.48 6.82 -23.29
CA CYS A 118 2.07 7.95 -22.60
C CYS A 118 2.87 7.52 -21.37
N LEU A 119 2.30 6.66 -20.51
CA LEU A 119 2.99 6.17 -19.30
C LEU A 119 4.26 5.40 -19.67
N GLU A 120 4.22 4.56 -20.72
CA GLU A 120 5.39 3.88 -21.26
C GLU A 120 6.46 4.86 -21.76
N LYS A 121 6.06 5.90 -22.50
CA LYS A 121 6.96 6.97 -22.94
C LYS A 121 7.56 7.76 -21.78
N GLN A 122 6.84 7.91 -20.67
CA GLN A 122 7.34 8.50 -19.43
C GLN A 122 8.27 7.55 -18.63
N GLY A 123 8.54 6.35 -19.15
CA GLY A 123 9.40 5.35 -18.53
C GLY A 123 8.74 4.61 -17.38
N LEU A 124 7.42 4.36 -17.46
CA LEU A 124 6.72 3.43 -16.59
C LEU A 124 6.44 2.11 -17.34
N LYS A 125 6.44 1.00 -16.62
CA LYS A 125 6.05 -0.32 -17.13
C LYS A 125 5.00 -0.96 -16.23
N ARG A 126 4.08 -1.74 -16.80
CA ARG A 126 3.15 -2.55 -16.02
C ARG A 126 3.92 -3.62 -15.24
N ASN A 127 3.60 -3.76 -13.97
CA ASN A 127 4.11 -4.84 -13.12
C ASN A 127 3.16 -6.05 -13.15
N SER A 128 3.52 -7.09 -12.40
CA SER A 128 2.75 -8.34 -12.28
C SER A 128 1.47 -8.21 -11.43
N LEU A 129 1.14 -7.02 -10.92
CA LEU A 129 -0.03 -6.82 -10.10
C LEU A 129 -1.31 -7.09 -10.90
N SER A 130 -2.09 -8.05 -10.43
CA SER A 130 -3.31 -8.51 -11.07
C SER A 130 -4.48 -7.54 -10.87
N GLU A 131 -5.17 -7.23 -11.96
CA GLU A 131 -6.40 -6.41 -11.93
C GLU A 131 -7.64 -7.22 -11.50
N ARG A 132 -7.53 -8.55 -11.39
CA ARG A 132 -8.64 -9.45 -11.03
C ARG A 132 -9.17 -9.24 -9.61
N VAL A 133 -8.49 -8.43 -8.79
CA VAL A 133 -8.94 -8.05 -7.45
C VAL A 133 -10.08 -7.01 -7.55
N ARG A 134 -11.26 -7.47 -7.98
CA ARG A 134 -12.54 -6.78 -7.83
C ARG A 134 -13.08 -7.06 -6.42
N TRP A 135 -12.74 -6.24 -5.44
CA TRP A 135 -13.55 -6.10 -4.22
C TRP A 135 -14.19 -4.71 -4.25
#